data_AF-A0A8H6P756-F1
#
_entry.id   AF-A0A8H6P756-F1
#
_cell.length_a   1.000
_cell.length_b   1.000
_cell.length_c   1.000
_cell.angle_alpha   90.00
_cell.angle_beta   90.00
_cell.angle_gamma   90.00
#
_symmetry.space_group_name_H-M   'P 1'
#
loop_
_entity.id
_entity.type
_entity.pdbx_description
1 polymer ?
#
loop_
_entity_poly.entity_id
_entity_poly.type
_entity_poly.pdbx_seq_one_letter_code
_entity_poly.pdbx_strand_id
1 'polypeptide(L)'
;MSYNQYPPPNQPPYSDATYGTQGFPQQPYPQQPGYGGPPPPGPPGAPPQGQYNRPPPPAPSPGGYPPAPGPGYPHSPSPHPPYGGPPQSPYPPQGGYPQPGPYGAPPVGGSSYPGPPQQFQGPPAMPSLGYIPGQMAPGDFRREADLLRKAMKGFGTDEKTLIQVLSKLDPLQMAAVRSTYSNYLHRDLSKDVKSETGGYLRQGLLAIIDGPLLHDVHSAREAVEGLGTKEWLLNDVLLGRSNADLNAIKSTYEHTFHRSLQKDVEADLSFKTLSLFSLVLRADRHEDSYPINPQAIEQDARAIHAATSGRVVNNVDEVCAIFARASDPELRAISQAFTNRYNLSLESHIEKEFSGHMKDALLHTLRTALDPAMRDAQLLEDCMKGMGTKDEKLVVRVVRLHWNRQHLDQVKRAYHHRYKQDLISRVRGETSGDYQKLMVALLA
;
A
#
# COMPACT_ATOMS: atom_id res chain seq x y z
N MET A 1 20.86 -40.96 64.61
CA MET A 1 19.75 -41.06 63.64
C MET A 1 20.27 -40.51 62.32
N SER A 2 20.22 -41.32 61.27
CA SER A 2 20.85 -41.15 59.95
C SER A 2 20.41 -39.88 59.19
N TYR A 3 21.27 -39.36 58.31
CA TYR A 3 21.09 -39.45 56.84
C TYR A 3 22.36 -39.06 56.07
N ASN A 4 22.44 -39.63 54.85
CA ASN A 4 23.55 -39.78 53.89
C ASN A 4 24.41 -38.57 53.49
N GLN A 5 25.65 -38.90 53.10
CA GLN A 5 26.62 -38.08 52.35
C GLN A 5 26.45 -38.21 50.81
N TYR A 6 26.66 -37.12 50.08
CA TYR A 6 27.17 -37.06 48.70
C TYR A 6 27.96 -35.73 48.49
N PRO A 7 29.05 -35.70 47.70
CA PRO A 7 29.87 -34.49 47.47
C PRO A 7 29.63 -33.78 46.10
N PRO A 8 30.09 -32.52 45.91
CA PRO A 8 30.17 -31.81 44.61
C PRO A 8 31.65 -31.59 44.14
N PRO A 9 31.95 -30.75 43.13
CA PRO A 9 31.64 -30.82 41.68
C PRO A 9 32.92 -30.84 40.80
N ASN A 10 32.79 -31.06 39.48
CA ASN A 10 33.92 -31.10 38.53
C ASN A 10 33.84 -29.95 37.48
N GLN A 11 34.84 -29.07 37.47
CA GLN A 11 35.18 -28.15 36.37
C GLN A 11 36.55 -28.56 35.80
N PRO A 12 36.76 -28.57 34.47
CA PRO A 12 38.09 -28.66 33.90
C PRO A 12 38.66 -27.28 33.49
N PRO A 13 39.99 -27.06 33.61
CA PRO A 13 40.64 -25.79 33.36
C PRO A 13 41.29 -25.66 31.96
N TYR A 14 41.67 -24.41 31.68
CA TYR A 14 42.48 -23.86 30.59
C TYR A 14 43.72 -24.68 30.18
N SER A 15 44.09 -24.59 28.90
CA SER A 15 45.48 -24.59 28.46
C SER A 15 45.75 -23.54 27.38
N ASP A 16 46.79 -22.78 27.66
CA ASP A 16 47.44 -21.73 26.89
C ASP A 16 48.50 -22.37 25.95
N ALA A 17 48.65 -21.90 24.71
CA ALA A 17 49.85 -22.16 23.92
C ALA A 17 50.00 -21.17 22.75
N THR A 18 51.12 -20.46 22.79
CA THR A 18 51.59 -19.42 21.87
C THR A 18 52.54 -20.00 20.81
N TYR A 19 52.53 -19.35 19.63
CA TYR A 19 53.58 -19.19 18.60
C TYR A 19 54.34 -20.39 18.01
N GLY A 20 54.41 -20.41 16.66
CA GLY A 20 55.65 -20.75 15.94
C GLY A 20 55.53 -21.65 14.71
N THR A 21 55.43 -21.01 13.53
CA THR A 21 56.08 -21.38 12.23
C THR A 21 56.29 -22.86 11.86
N GLN A 22 55.66 -23.30 10.77
CA GLN A 22 56.32 -24.02 9.66
C GLN A 22 55.36 -24.20 8.46
N GLY A 23 55.95 -24.20 7.26
CA GLY A 23 55.28 -23.89 5.99
C GLY A 23 54.44 -25.00 5.37
N PHE A 24 53.50 -24.57 4.53
CA PHE A 24 52.71 -25.42 3.64
C PHE A 24 53.25 -25.37 2.20
N PRO A 25 53.30 -26.51 1.50
CA PRO A 25 53.66 -26.56 0.09
C PRO A 25 52.51 -26.09 -0.82
N GLN A 26 52.88 -25.29 -1.82
CA GLN A 26 52.05 -24.75 -2.90
C GLN A 26 51.48 -25.84 -3.81
N GLN A 27 50.19 -25.74 -4.13
CA GLN A 27 49.54 -26.39 -5.27
C GLN A 27 49.20 -25.31 -6.31
N PRO A 28 49.35 -25.56 -7.63
CA PRO A 28 49.38 -24.52 -8.65
C PRO A 28 47.99 -24.01 -9.04
N TYR A 29 47.85 -22.69 -9.13
CA TYR A 29 46.69 -22.01 -9.72
C TYR A 29 46.74 -22.07 -11.26
N PRO A 30 45.59 -22.22 -11.95
CA PRO A 30 45.52 -22.09 -13.40
C PRO A 30 45.62 -20.61 -13.85
N GLN A 31 46.36 -20.42 -14.94
CA GLN A 31 46.71 -19.15 -15.58
C GLN A 31 45.49 -18.41 -16.16
N GLN A 32 45.43 -17.09 -15.95
CA GLN A 32 44.59 -16.15 -16.68
C GLN A 32 45.32 -15.66 -17.95
N PRO A 33 44.66 -15.57 -19.12
CA PRO A 33 45.16 -14.76 -20.23
C PRO A 33 44.77 -13.29 -20.06
N GLY A 34 45.76 -12.40 -20.10
CA GLY A 34 45.59 -10.96 -19.98
C GLY A 34 45.15 -10.25 -21.27
N TYR A 35 44.47 -9.12 -21.04
CA TYR A 35 44.41 -7.85 -21.80
C TYR A 35 44.24 -7.86 -23.33
N GLY A 36 43.05 -7.42 -23.77
CA GLY A 36 42.81 -6.80 -25.08
C GLY A 36 42.20 -5.41 -24.90
N GLY A 37 42.90 -4.36 -25.37
CA GLY A 37 42.41 -2.97 -25.34
C GLY A 37 41.31 -2.69 -26.37
N PRO A 38 40.60 -1.55 -26.26
CA PRO A 38 39.50 -1.20 -27.15
C PRO A 38 39.99 -0.80 -28.57
N PRO A 39 39.25 -1.14 -29.63
CA PRO A 39 39.62 -0.79 -31.01
C PRO A 39 39.40 0.71 -31.32
N PRO A 40 40.13 1.28 -32.28
CA PRO A 40 40.07 2.70 -32.63
C PRO A 40 38.78 3.09 -33.37
N PRO A 41 38.34 4.37 -33.28
CA PRO A 41 37.15 4.85 -33.98
C PRO A 41 37.41 5.00 -35.49
N GLY A 42 36.51 4.41 -36.29
CA GLY A 42 36.50 4.56 -37.75
C GLY A 42 36.00 5.94 -38.21
N PRO A 43 36.34 6.37 -39.44
CA PRO A 43 36.05 7.71 -39.96
C PRO A 43 34.56 7.94 -40.30
N PRO A 44 34.08 9.20 -40.30
CA PRO A 44 32.69 9.54 -40.55
C PRO A 44 32.34 9.41 -42.05
N GLY A 45 31.42 8.49 -42.36
CA GLY A 45 30.83 8.31 -43.69
C GLY A 45 29.61 9.22 -43.91
N ALA A 46 29.60 9.89 -45.06
CA ALA A 46 28.56 10.80 -45.57
C ALA A 46 27.25 10.07 -45.96
N PRO A 47 26.15 10.81 -46.24
CA PRO A 47 24.77 10.30 -46.18
C PRO A 47 24.33 9.63 -47.50
N PRO A 48 23.32 8.73 -47.49
CA PRO A 48 22.64 8.35 -48.71
C PRO A 48 21.58 9.38 -49.09
N GLN A 49 21.75 9.96 -50.28
CA GLN A 49 20.69 10.63 -51.04
C GLN A 49 19.62 9.63 -51.49
N GLY A 50 18.36 10.07 -51.42
CA GLY A 50 17.39 9.90 -52.50
C GLY A 50 16.59 8.59 -52.55
N GLN A 51 15.30 8.70 -52.21
CA GLN A 51 14.24 8.30 -53.14
C GLN A 51 12.93 9.03 -52.79
N TYR A 52 12.67 10.07 -53.58
CA TYR A 52 11.37 10.71 -53.75
C TYR A 52 10.44 9.78 -54.54
N ASN A 53 9.25 9.48 -54.01
CA ASN A 53 7.97 9.58 -54.71
C ASN A 53 6.85 8.86 -53.95
N ARG A 54 5.95 9.63 -53.33
CA ARG A 54 4.55 9.19 -53.14
C ARG A 54 3.61 10.40 -53.22
N PRO A 55 2.58 10.39 -54.10
CA PRO A 55 1.69 11.52 -54.29
C PRO A 55 0.63 11.63 -53.17
N PRO A 56 0.07 12.83 -52.92
CA PRO A 56 -0.92 13.07 -51.87
C PRO A 56 -2.33 12.63 -52.29
N PRO A 57 -3.21 12.24 -51.35
CA PRO A 57 -4.63 12.05 -51.65
C PRO A 57 -5.38 13.40 -51.70
N PRO A 58 -6.39 13.55 -52.57
CA PRO A 58 -7.09 14.81 -52.78
C PRO A 58 -8.24 15.05 -51.80
N ALA A 59 -8.48 16.32 -51.47
CA ALA A 59 -9.80 16.84 -51.04
C ALA A 59 -10.55 17.35 -52.28
N PRO A 60 -11.90 17.35 -52.31
CA PRO A 60 -12.61 18.62 -52.05
C PRO A 60 -14.05 18.52 -51.45
N SER A 61 -14.50 19.64 -50.88
CA SER A 61 -15.84 20.02 -50.34
C SER A 61 -16.89 20.32 -51.47
N PRO A 62 -18.05 21.02 -51.27
CA PRO A 62 -19.01 21.22 -50.15
C PRO A 62 -20.54 21.12 -50.54
N GLY A 63 -21.44 20.93 -49.55
CA GLY A 63 -22.79 21.55 -49.48
C GLY A 63 -24.03 20.91 -50.19
N GLY A 64 -25.19 20.89 -49.50
CA GLY A 64 -26.55 20.87 -50.10
C GLY A 64 -27.60 19.91 -49.50
N TYR A 65 -28.71 20.46 -48.95
CA TYR A 65 -30.02 19.81 -48.70
C TYR A 65 -31.03 20.21 -49.82
N PRO A 66 -32.29 19.74 -49.86
CA PRO A 66 -32.90 18.39 -49.87
C PRO A 66 -33.75 18.16 -51.16
N PRO A 67 -34.60 17.11 -51.34
CA PRO A 67 -35.98 17.03 -50.78
C PRO A 67 -36.55 15.60 -50.49
N ALA A 68 -37.77 15.54 -49.91
CA ALA A 68 -38.63 14.36 -49.65
C ALA A 68 -39.62 14.08 -50.84
N PRO A 69 -40.62 13.15 -50.83
CA PRO A 69 -41.15 12.24 -49.77
C PRO A 69 -41.63 10.79 -50.15
N GLY A 70 -41.62 9.89 -49.13
CA GLY A 70 -42.61 8.80 -48.82
C GLY A 70 -42.71 7.52 -49.70
N PRO A 71 -43.51 6.48 -49.31
CA PRO A 71 -44.04 6.06 -47.99
C PRO A 71 -43.93 4.53 -47.69
N GLY A 72 -44.19 4.07 -46.43
CA GLY A 72 -44.55 2.67 -46.13
C GLY A 72 -44.32 2.14 -44.69
N TYR A 73 -45.37 2.19 -43.86
CA TYR A 73 -45.55 1.68 -42.47
C TYR A 73 -45.87 0.14 -42.42
N PRO A 74 -46.12 -0.56 -41.26
CA PRO A 74 -46.50 -0.07 -39.92
C PRO A 74 -45.93 -0.77 -38.66
N HIS A 75 -46.01 -0.07 -37.53
CA HIS A 75 -46.04 -0.62 -36.17
C HIS A 75 -47.14 0.08 -35.34
N SER A 76 -47.76 -0.66 -34.42
CA SER A 76 -48.98 -0.29 -33.66
C SER A 76 -48.69 0.30 -32.26
N PRO A 77 -49.64 1.02 -31.62
CA PRO A 77 -49.34 2.08 -30.65
C PRO A 77 -49.99 1.92 -29.25
N SER A 78 -49.64 2.81 -28.30
CA SER A 78 -50.52 3.63 -27.39
C SER A 78 -49.86 3.91 -26.00
N PRO A 79 -50.36 4.83 -25.16
CA PRO A 79 -50.42 6.30 -25.34
C PRO A 79 -50.02 7.13 -24.07
N HIS A 80 -49.65 8.41 -24.25
CA HIS A 80 -49.72 9.47 -23.22
C HIS A 80 -50.85 10.46 -23.60
N PRO A 81 -51.54 11.12 -22.65
CA PRO A 81 -51.33 12.57 -22.38
C PRO A 81 -51.79 13.02 -20.95
N PRO A 82 -52.01 14.31 -20.59
CA PRO A 82 -51.25 15.57 -20.80
C PRO A 82 -51.06 16.42 -19.49
N TYR A 83 -50.38 17.57 -19.67
CA TYR A 83 -50.18 18.76 -18.80
C TYR A 83 -51.31 19.19 -17.83
N GLY A 84 -50.92 19.69 -16.64
CA GLY A 84 -51.72 20.59 -15.78
C GLY A 84 -51.04 21.03 -14.46
N GLY A 85 -50.88 22.35 -14.26
CA GLY A 85 -50.94 23.16 -13.00
C GLY A 85 -50.12 22.81 -11.72
N PRO A 86 -49.61 23.81 -10.95
CA PRO A 86 -48.78 23.57 -9.76
C PRO A 86 -49.63 23.41 -8.47
N PRO A 87 -49.21 22.60 -7.47
CA PRO A 87 -49.82 22.62 -6.14
C PRO A 87 -49.08 23.51 -5.14
N GLN A 88 -49.89 24.23 -4.36
CA GLN A 88 -49.51 25.16 -3.29
C GLN A 88 -49.09 24.44 -1.99
N SER A 89 -48.22 25.10 -1.22
CA SER A 89 -47.80 24.73 0.14
C SER A 89 -48.92 24.87 1.18
N PRO A 90 -49.02 23.99 2.20
CA PRO A 90 -49.85 24.23 3.38
C PRO A 90 -49.09 24.89 4.55
N TYR A 91 -49.73 25.92 5.13
CA TYR A 91 -49.39 26.61 6.38
C TYR A 91 -49.68 25.76 7.63
N PRO A 92 -49.07 26.08 8.80
CA PRO A 92 -49.28 25.37 10.07
C PRO A 92 -50.49 25.88 10.87
N PRO A 93 -51.09 25.06 11.77
CA PRO A 93 -52.17 25.50 12.64
C PRO A 93 -51.67 26.14 13.96
N GLN A 94 -52.28 27.26 14.34
CA GLN A 94 -52.17 27.90 15.66
C GLN A 94 -53.20 27.32 16.65
N GLY A 95 -52.80 27.25 17.93
CA GLY A 95 -53.64 27.74 19.04
C GLY A 95 -54.21 26.71 20.02
N GLY A 96 -53.55 26.54 21.17
CA GLY A 96 -54.10 25.92 22.38
C GLY A 96 -53.43 26.51 23.63
N TYR A 97 -54.22 27.17 24.48
CA TYR A 97 -53.81 27.91 25.68
C TYR A 97 -53.32 27.02 26.83
N PRO A 98 -52.30 27.42 27.61
CA PRO A 98 -52.03 26.85 28.94
C PRO A 98 -52.47 27.77 30.11
N GLN A 99 -52.87 27.12 31.21
CA GLN A 99 -53.31 27.70 32.49
C GLN A 99 -52.15 28.31 33.31
N PRO A 100 -52.39 29.33 34.17
CA PRO A 100 -51.33 30.00 34.94
C PRO A 100 -51.06 29.35 36.32
N GLY A 101 -49.78 29.07 36.60
CA GLY A 101 -49.25 28.78 37.95
C GLY A 101 -48.45 29.97 38.51
N PRO A 102 -48.28 30.11 39.84
CA PRO A 102 -47.89 31.37 40.46
C PRO A 102 -46.38 31.63 40.53
N TYR A 103 -46.07 32.92 40.41
CA TYR A 103 -44.83 33.68 40.63
C TYR A 103 -43.69 33.05 41.45
N GLY A 104 -42.47 33.10 40.88
CA GLY A 104 -41.18 32.88 41.54
C GLY A 104 -40.06 33.71 40.87
N ALA A 105 -39.13 34.22 41.68
CA ALA A 105 -38.16 35.30 41.46
C ALA A 105 -37.16 35.18 40.26
N PRO A 106 -36.54 36.29 39.81
CA PRO A 106 -35.58 36.26 38.70
C PRO A 106 -34.18 35.78 39.18
N PRO A 107 -33.49 34.89 38.43
CA PRO A 107 -32.09 34.63 38.69
C PRO A 107 -31.18 35.63 37.97
N VAL A 108 -30.22 36.09 38.75
CA VAL A 108 -29.10 36.98 38.49
C VAL A 108 -28.29 36.54 37.26
N GLY A 109 -27.92 37.50 36.41
CA GLY A 109 -27.09 37.28 35.23
C GLY A 109 -25.71 36.73 35.56
N GLY A 110 -25.41 35.55 35.03
CA GLY A 110 -24.06 34.99 34.98
C GLY A 110 -23.50 35.18 33.58
N SER A 111 -22.44 35.99 33.46
CA SER A 111 -21.65 36.12 32.25
C SER A 111 -20.96 34.79 31.93
N SER A 112 -21.56 34.01 31.03
CA SER A 112 -20.91 32.83 30.46
C SER A 112 -19.84 33.29 29.47
N TYR A 113 -18.58 33.20 29.88
CA TYR A 113 -17.46 33.27 28.93
C TYR A 113 -17.61 32.14 27.90
N PRO A 114 -17.49 32.41 26.59
CA PRO A 114 -17.43 31.34 25.61
C PRO A 114 -16.19 30.50 25.90
N GLY A 115 -16.40 29.20 26.15
CA GLY A 115 -15.30 28.24 26.22
C GLY A 115 -14.47 28.28 24.94
N PRO A 116 -13.20 27.80 24.98
CA PRO A 116 -12.37 27.75 23.80
C PRO A 116 -13.12 27.05 22.66
N PRO A 117 -12.99 27.53 21.41
CA PRO A 117 -13.72 26.95 20.28
C PRO A 117 -13.45 25.45 20.25
N GLN A 118 -14.52 24.66 20.40
CA GLN A 118 -14.52 23.23 20.14
C GLN A 118 -14.01 23.06 18.71
N GLN A 119 -12.73 22.69 18.58
CA GLN A 119 -12.16 22.35 17.29
C GLN A 119 -13.01 21.21 16.75
N PHE A 120 -13.62 21.41 15.60
CA PHE A 120 -14.46 20.40 14.95
C PHE A 120 -13.57 19.19 14.61
N GLN A 121 -13.52 18.22 15.51
CA GLN A 121 -12.93 16.92 15.24
C GLN A 121 -13.98 16.14 14.46
N GLY A 122 -13.78 16.02 13.15
CA GLY A 122 -14.57 15.09 12.36
C GLY A 122 -14.41 13.66 12.89
N PRO A 123 -15.33 12.74 12.56
CA PRO A 123 -15.24 11.37 13.04
C PRO A 123 -13.91 10.74 12.59
N PRO A 124 -13.26 9.93 13.44
CA PRO A 124 -12.03 9.25 13.06
C PRO A 124 -12.25 8.34 11.85
N ALA A 125 -11.21 8.13 11.06
CA ALA A 125 -11.25 7.19 9.96
C ALA A 125 -11.69 5.80 10.45
N MET A 126 -12.55 5.14 9.68
CA MET A 126 -12.90 3.75 9.94
C MET A 126 -11.76 2.83 9.49
N PRO A 127 -11.58 1.64 10.11
CA PRO A 127 -10.66 0.64 9.60
C PRO A 127 -11.04 0.21 8.18
N SER A 128 -10.02 -0.08 7.36
CA SER A 128 -10.17 -0.64 6.02
C SER A 128 -10.92 -1.97 6.03
N LEU A 129 -11.55 -2.33 4.90
CA LEU A 129 -12.25 -3.61 4.76
C LEU A 129 -11.30 -4.80 5.05
N GLY A 130 -11.68 -5.65 5.99
CA GLY A 130 -10.85 -6.77 6.47
C GLY A 130 -9.87 -6.42 7.60
N TYR A 131 -9.88 -5.19 8.12
CA TYR A 131 -9.09 -4.78 9.30
C TYR A 131 -9.86 -4.85 10.62
N ILE A 132 -11.13 -5.26 10.59
CA ILE A 132 -11.94 -5.45 11.78
C ILE A 132 -11.93 -6.95 12.13
N PRO A 133 -11.33 -7.36 13.27
CA PRO A 133 -11.27 -8.76 13.66
C PRO A 133 -12.65 -9.42 13.72
N GLY A 134 -12.74 -10.64 13.18
CA GLY A 134 -13.97 -11.44 13.18
C GLY A 134 -14.99 -11.08 12.10
N GLN A 135 -14.78 -10.04 11.29
CA GLN A 135 -15.66 -9.77 10.15
C GLN A 135 -15.50 -10.82 9.06
N MET A 136 -16.64 -11.31 8.55
CA MET A 136 -16.73 -12.29 7.48
C MET A 136 -17.96 -12.00 6.63
N ALA A 137 -17.92 -12.40 5.35
CA ALA A 137 -19.08 -12.32 4.49
C ALA A 137 -20.14 -13.34 4.95
N PRO A 138 -21.43 -12.98 4.93
CA PRO A 138 -22.49 -13.96 5.14
C PRO A 138 -22.57 -14.92 3.94
N GLY A 139 -22.94 -16.18 4.19
CA GLY A 139 -23.17 -17.16 3.13
C GLY A 139 -22.57 -18.53 3.41
N ASP A 140 -22.80 -19.45 2.49
CA ASP A 140 -22.25 -20.80 2.51
C ASP A 140 -21.04 -20.89 1.58
N PHE A 141 -19.86 -21.07 2.17
CA PHE A 141 -18.58 -21.15 1.47
C PHE A 141 -18.02 -22.58 1.39
N ARG A 142 -18.86 -23.59 1.64
CA ARG A 142 -18.44 -25.01 1.59
C ARG A 142 -17.96 -25.41 0.21
N ARG A 143 -18.59 -24.87 -0.84
CA ARG A 143 -18.18 -25.15 -2.23
C ARG A 143 -16.75 -24.70 -2.49
N GLU A 144 -16.39 -23.48 -2.10
CA GLU A 144 -15.05 -22.92 -2.23
C GLU A 144 -14.06 -23.77 -1.42
N ALA A 145 -14.40 -24.10 -0.18
CA ALA A 145 -13.57 -24.94 0.68
C ALA A 145 -13.32 -26.33 0.07
N ASP A 146 -14.35 -26.98 -0.48
CA ASP A 146 -14.25 -28.29 -1.14
C ASP A 146 -13.41 -28.22 -2.42
N LEU A 147 -13.56 -27.16 -3.22
CA LEU A 147 -12.73 -26.95 -4.42
C LEU A 147 -11.26 -26.79 -4.07
N LEU A 148 -10.95 -25.99 -3.05
CA LEU A 148 -9.58 -25.81 -2.55
C LEU A 148 -9.01 -27.14 -2.04
N ARG A 149 -9.78 -27.88 -1.23
CA ARG A 149 -9.32 -29.17 -0.70
C ARG A 149 -9.06 -30.17 -1.81
N LYS A 150 -9.96 -30.24 -2.80
CA LYS A 150 -9.85 -31.14 -3.95
C LYS A 150 -8.64 -30.80 -4.79
N ALA A 151 -8.35 -29.51 -5.00
CA ALA A 151 -7.17 -29.05 -5.73
C ALA A 151 -5.84 -29.48 -5.07
N MET A 152 -5.86 -29.74 -3.77
CA MET A 152 -4.71 -30.15 -2.95
C MET A 152 -4.75 -31.64 -2.57
N LYS A 153 -5.55 -32.47 -3.25
CA LYS A 153 -5.70 -33.89 -2.92
C LYS A 153 -5.16 -34.77 -4.04
N GLY A 154 -4.23 -35.65 -3.69
CA GLY A 154 -3.69 -36.65 -4.61
C GLY A 154 -2.21 -36.43 -4.87
N PHE A 155 -1.73 -36.90 -6.01
CA PHE A 155 -0.35 -36.66 -6.44
C PHE A 155 -0.28 -35.33 -7.19
N GLY A 156 0.49 -34.38 -6.67
CA GLY A 156 0.59 -33.02 -7.19
C GLY A 156 -0.56 -32.11 -6.77
N THR A 157 -0.52 -30.88 -7.25
CA THR A 157 -1.46 -29.80 -6.91
C THR A 157 -2.14 -29.31 -8.18
N ASP A 158 -3.42 -28.94 -8.10
CA ASP A 158 -4.11 -28.21 -9.17
C ASP A 158 -4.01 -26.70 -8.89
N GLU A 159 -2.85 -26.12 -9.22
CA GLU A 159 -2.57 -24.69 -8.99
C GLU A 159 -3.58 -23.81 -9.72
N LYS A 160 -4.07 -24.24 -10.88
CA LYS A 160 -5.06 -23.51 -11.66
C LYS A 160 -6.36 -23.34 -10.87
N THR A 161 -6.87 -24.40 -10.26
CA THR A 161 -8.08 -24.31 -9.43
C THR A 161 -7.84 -23.46 -8.18
N LEU A 162 -6.69 -23.62 -7.51
CA LEU A 162 -6.33 -22.78 -6.35
C LEU A 162 -6.35 -21.29 -6.71
N ILE A 163 -5.66 -20.92 -7.79
CA ILE A 163 -5.59 -19.53 -8.26
C ILE A 163 -6.99 -19.02 -8.62
N GLN A 164 -7.78 -19.80 -9.37
CA GLN A 164 -9.11 -19.37 -9.82
C GLN A 164 -10.11 -19.11 -8.70
N VAL A 165 -10.00 -19.85 -7.59
CA VAL A 165 -10.85 -19.64 -6.41
C VAL A 165 -10.34 -18.44 -5.61
N LEU A 166 -9.06 -18.47 -5.19
CA LEU A 166 -8.52 -17.48 -4.23
C LEU A 166 -8.44 -16.06 -4.83
N SER A 167 -8.10 -15.92 -6.11
CA SER A 167 -7.97 -14.61 -6.78
C SER A 167 -9.29 -13.85 -6.97
N LYS A 168 -10.44 -14.45 -6.64
CA LYS A 168 -11.76 -13.83 -6.80
C LYS A 168 -12.40 -13.37 -5.49
N LEU A 169 -11.86 -13.80 -4.35
CA LEU A 169 -12.45 -13.52 -3.04
C LEU A 169 -12.09 -12.10 -2.60
N ASP A 170 -13.09 -11.38 -2.10
CA ASP A 170 -12.88 -10.15 -1.34
C ASP A 170 -12.34 -10.45 0.09
N PRO A 171 -11.89 -9.44 0.87
CA PRO A 171 -11.36 -9.67 2.21
C PRO A 171 -12.29 -10.46 3.14
N LEU A 172 -13.60 -10.20 3.10
CA LEU A 172 -14.58 -10.82 3.99
C LEU A 172 -14.97 -12.22 3.53
N GLN A 173 -15.04 -12.43 2.22
CA GLN A 173 -15.23 -13.76 1.62
C GLN A 173 -14.04 -14.66 1.90
N MET A 174 -12.80 -14.15 1.80
CA MET A 174 -11.60 -14.92 2.14
C MET A 174 -11.60 -15.33 3.61
N ALA A 175 -11.97 -14.41 4.52
CA ALA A 175 -12.13 -14.73 5.94
C ALA A 175 -13.19 -15.83 6.16
N ALA A 176 -14.33 -15.75 5.47
CA ALA A 176 -15.41 -16.75 5.53
C ALA A 176 -14.99 -18.12 4.99
N VAL A 177 -14.26 -18.17 3.86
CA VAL A 177 -13.70 -19.39 3.27
C VAL A 177 -12.70 -20.03 4.22
N ARG A 178 -11.78 -19.26 4.82
CA ARG A 178 -10.81 -19.77 5.80
C ARG A 178 -11.51 -20.36 7.03
N SER A 179 -12.51 -19.67 7.55
CA SER A 179 -13.32 -20.14 8.68
C SER A 179 -14.09 -21.43 8.33
N THR A 180 -14.68 -21.49 7.14
CA THR A 180 -15.40 -22.67 6.67
C THR A 180 -14.45 -23.84 6.46
N TYR A 181 -13.28 -23.64 5.85
CA TYR A 181 -12.29 -24.70 5.68
C TYR A 181 -11.87 -25.32 7.03
N SER A 182 -11.68 -24.48 8.07
CA SER A 182 -11.38 -24.94 9.43
C SER A 182 -12.55 -25.69 10.07
N ASN A 183 -13.74 -25.11 10.06
CA ASN A 183 -14.88 -25.63 10.83
C ASN A 183 -15.57 -26.82 10.14
N TYR A 184 -15.62 -26.82 8.81
CA TYR A 184 -16.29 -27.86 8.01
C TYR A 184 -15.37 -29.02 7.66
N LEU A 185 -14.12 -28.74 7.26
CA LEU A 185 -13.17 -29.78 6.85
C LEU A 185 -12.21 -30.20 7.97
N HIS A 186 -12.18 -29.47 9.09
CA HIS A 186 -11.26 -29.71 10.22
C HIS A 186 -9.79 -29.67 9.80
N ARG A 187 -9.46 -28.71 8.91
CA ARG A 187 -8.12 -28.52 8.35
C ARG A 187 -7.72 -27.06 8.32
N ASP A 188 -6.43 -26.82 8.16
CA ASP A 188 -5.87 -25.48 8.08
C ASP A 188 -5.49 -25.18 6.62
N LEU A 189 -6.19 -24.23 6.01
CA LEU A 189 -6.01 -23.87 4.61
C LEU A 189 -4.59 -23.37 4.32
N SER A 190 -4.02 -22.57 5.23
CA SER A 190 -2.66 -22.04 5.08
C SER A 190 -1.62 -23.16 5.16
N LYS A 191 -1.78 -24.12 6.08
CA LYS A 191 -0.88 -25.28 6.19
C LYS A 191 -0.96 -26.18 4.98
N ASP A 192 -2.16 -26.47 4.50
CA ASP A 192 -2.36 -27.29 3.30
C ASP A 192 -1.71 -26.60 2.08
N VAL A 193 -1.98 -25.32 1.83
CA VAL A 193 -1.35 -24.62 0.71
C VAL A 193 0.17 -24.55 0.86
N LYS A 194 0.68 -24.37 2.09
CA LYS A 194 2.13 -24.33 2.35
C LYS A 194 2.82 -25.66 2.03
N SER A 195 2.19 -26.80 2.29
CA SER A 195 2.77 -28.12 1.98
C SER A 195 2.68 -28.48 0.49
N GLU A 196 1.68 -27.97 -0.20
CA GLU A 196 1.39 -28.32 -1.60
C GLU A 196 2.03 -27.38 -2.63
N THR A 197 2.62 -26.25 -2.21
CA THR A 197 3.15 -25.23 -3.13
C THR A 197 4.55 -24.72 -2.78
N GLY A 198 5.23 -24.14 -3.78
CA GLY A 198 6.61 -23.66 -3.69
C GLY A 198 6.81 -22.20 -4.13
N GLY A 199 7.98 -21.65 -3.79
CA GLY A 199 8.47 -20.36 -4.31
C GLY A 199 7.50 -19.18 -4.13
N TYR A 200 7.49 -18.28 -5.12
CA TYR A 200 6.65 -17.08 -5.12
C TYR A 200 5.16 -17.35 -5.32
N LEU A 201 4.79 -18.50 -5.91
CA LEU A 201 3.41 -18.96 -5.93
C LEU A 201 2.90 -19.18 -4.49
N ARG A 202 3.65 -19.95 -3.69
CA ARG A 202 3.29 -20.18 -2.28
C ARG A 202 3.18 -18.87 -1.52
N GLN A 203 4.16 -17.98 -1.68
CA GLN A 203 4.15 -16.68 -1.00
C GLN A 203 2.88 -15.89 -1.33
N GLY A 204 2.52 -15.79 -2.60
CA GLY A 204 1.30 -15.07 -3.02
C GLY A 204 0.01 -15.75 -2.54
N LEU A 205 -0.09 -17.08 -2.59
CA LEU A 205 -1.28 -17.78 -2.11
C LEU A 205 -1.48 -17.64 -0.60
N LEU A 206 -0.41 -17.78 0.19
CA LEU A 206 -0.47 -17.59 1.64
C LEU A 206 -0.86 -16.16 2.00
N ALA A 207 -0.27 -15.17 1.32
CA ALA A 207 -0.63 -13.77 1.49
C ALA A 207 -2.11 -13.47 1.20
N ILE A 208 -2.70 -14.14 0.19
CA ILE A 208 -4.14 -14.03 -0.08
C ILE A 208 -4.96 -14.70 1.02
N ILE A 209 -4.59 -15.90 1.45
CA ILE A 209 -5.31 -16.65 2.49
C ILE A 209 -5.31 -15.93 3.84
N ASP A 210 -4.23 -15.23 4.17
CA ASP A 210 -4.12 -14.43 5.38
C ASP A 210 -5.18 -13.31 5.41
N GLY A 211 -5.57 -12.80 4.25
CA GLY A 211 -6.37 -11.58 4.12
C GLY A 211 -5.52 -10.33 4.37
N PRO A 212 -6.08 -9.12 4.21
CA PRO A 212 -5.29 -7.89 4.20
C PRO A 212 -4.58 -7.61 5.54
N LEU A 213 -5.30 -7.71 6.67
CA LEU A 213 -4.75 -7.38 7.99
C LEU A 213 -3.67 -8.37 8.44
N LEU A 214 -3.95 -9.68 8.34
CA LEU A 214 -2.98 -10.68 8.81
C LEU A 214 -1.76 -10.74 7.88
N HIS A 215 -1.94 -10.50 6.57
CA HIS A 215 -0.81 -10.38 5.65
C HIS A 215 0.09 -9.18 6.00
N ASP A 216 -0.49 -8.02 6.34
CA ASP A 216 0.28 -6.86 6.84
C ASP A 216 1.03 -7.19 8.14
N VAL A 217 0.39 -7.91 9.06
CA VAL A 217 1.00 -8.32 10.33
C VAL A 217 2.19 -9.28 10.12
N HIS A 218 2.04 -10.28 9.26
CA HIS A 218 3.13 -11.18 8.88
C HIS A 218 4.24 -10.43 8.13
N SER A 219 3.88 -9.51 7.24
CA SER A 219 4.83 -8.67 6.51
C SER A 219 5.63 -7.76 7.45
N ALA A 220 4.98 -7.15 8.43
CA ALA A 220 5.65 -6.34 9.44
C ALA A 220 6.62 -7.19 10.27
N ARG A 221 6.24 -8.43 10.63
CA ARG A 221 7.12 -9.35 11.36
C ARG A 221 8.32 -9.73 10.52
N GLU A 222 8.10 -10.13 9.28
CA GLU A 222 9.15 -10.48 8.32
C GLU A 222 10.12 -9.32 8.10
N ALA A 223 9.63 -8.08 8.17
CA ALA A 223 10.46 -6.92 7.95
C ALA A 223 11.49 -6.67 9.06
N VAL A 224 11.23 -7.14 10.28
CA VAL A 224 12.05 -6.93 11.49
C VAL A 224 12.56 -8.24 12.10
N GLU A 225 12.40 -9.35 11.37
CA GLU A 225 12.85 -10.67 11.79
C GLU A 225 14.08 -11.11 11.01
N GLY A 226 15.15 -11.45 11.74
CA GLY A 226 16.37 -12.00 11.17
C GLY A 226 17.54 -11.03 11.23
N LEU A 227 18.49 -11.19 10.32
CA LEU A 227 19.65 -10.29 10.23
C LEU A 227 19.35 -9.17 9.24
N GLY A 228 19.23 -7.95 9.78
CA GLY A 228 18.91 -6.74 9.02
C GLY A 228 17.41 -6.51 8.86
N THR A 229 17.06 -5.32 8.40
CA THR A 229 15.67 -4.87 8.28
C THR A 229 15.25 -4.80 6.81
N LYS A 230 13.98 -5.13 6.51
CA LYS A 230 13.38 -4.85 5.19
C LYS A 230 12.62 -3.53 5.25
N GLU A 231 13.31 -2.39 5.24
CA GLU A 231 12.68 -1.08 5.42
C GLU A 231 11.62 -0.78 4.34
N TRP A 232 11.81 -1.30 3.12
CA TRP A 232 10.81 -1.17 2.05
C TRP A 232 9.48 -1.84 2.40
N LEU A 233 9.49 -2.91 3.18
CA LEU A 233 8.30 -3.64 3.60
C LEU A 233 7.60 -2.91 4.74
N LEU A 234 8.37 -2.31 5.67
CA LEU A 234 7.83 -1.38 6.66
C LEU A 234 7.21 -0.14 6.00
N ASN A 235 7.84 0.42 4.96
CA ASN A 235 7.28 1.53 4.20
C ASN A 235 5.91 1.14 3.62
N ASP A 236 5.84 0.01 2.91
CA ASP A 236 4.61 -0.46 2.29
C ASP A 236 3.52 -0.74 3.35
N VAL A 237 3.85 -1.34 4.49
CA VAL A 237 2.86 -1.74 5.51
C VAL A 237 2.38 -0.56 6.38
N LEU A 238 3.28 0.32 6.83
CA LEU A 238 3.00 1.29 7.89
C LEU A 238 2.79 2.73 7.41
N LEU A 239 3.45 3.15 6.33
CA LEU A 239 3.38 4.54 5.89
C LEU A 239 2.09 4.83 5.12
N GLY A 240 1.49 5.99 5.36
CA GLY A 240 0.24 6.40 4.72
C GLY A 240 -1.02 5.65 5.19
N ARG A 241 -0.91 4.86 6.27
CA ARG A 241 -2.05 4.20 6.90
C ARG A 241 -2.86 5.18 7.77
N SER A 242 -4.16 4.93 7.89
CA SER A 242 -5.01 5.62 8.85
C SER A 242 -4.66 5.21 10.29
N ASN A 243 -5.05 6.03 11.27
CA ASN A 243 -4.89 5.68 12.69
C ASN A 243 -5.60 4.35 13.03
N ALA A 244 -6.80 4.15 12.47
CA ALA A 244 -7.58 2.94 12.67
C ALA A 244 -6.88 1.67 12.12
N ASP A 245 -6.31 1.75 10.91
CA ASP A 245 -5.56 0.64 10.32
C ASP A 245 -4.30 0.33 11.12
N LEU A 246 -3.53 1.36 11.51
CA LEU A 246 -2.31 1.18 12.32
C LEU A 246 -2.63 0.54 13.67
N ASN A 247 -3.71 0.96 14.32
CA ASN A 247 -4.13 0.36 15.59
C ASN A 247 -4.57 -1.10 15.42
N ALA A 248 -5.27 -1.43 14.32
CA ALA A 248 -5.63 -2.81 14.00
C ALA A 248 -4.39 -3.69 13.74
N ILE A 249 -3.40 -3.19 12.98
CA ILE A 249 -2.14 -3.88 12.73
C ILE A 249 -1.40 -4.13 14.05
N LYS A 250 -1.21 -3.09 14.89
CA LYS A 250 -0.52 -3.20 16.18
C LYS A 250 -1.18 -4.23 17.10
N SER A 251 -2.49 -4.14 17.27
CA SER A 251 -3.25 -5.05 18.15
C SER A 251 -3.20 -6.50 17.64
N THR A 252 -3.34 -6.70 16.33
CA THR A 252 -3.32 -8.05 15.74
C THR A 252 -1.91 -8.64 15.75
N TYR A 253 -0.88 -7.83 15.57
CA TYR A 253 0.51 -8.24 15.72
C TYR A 253 0.79 -8.75 17.14
N GLU A 254 0.35 -8.01 18.17
CA GLU A 254 0.51 -8.42 19.56
C GLU A 254 -0.26 -9.70 19.88
N HIS A 255 -1.48 -9.85 19.37
CA HIS A 255 -2.25 -11.08 19.50
C HIS A 255 -1.57 -12.27 18.82
N THR A 256 -0.98 -12.06 17.63
CA THR A 256 -0.43 -13.14 16.79
C THR A 256 0.94 -13.61 17.25
N PHE A 257 1.81 -12.69 17.67
CA PHE A 257 3.21 -13.00 18.02
C PHE A 257 3.52 -12.88 19.51
N HIS A 258 2.59 -12.36 20.33
CA HIS A 258 2.82 -12.04 21.74
C HIS A 258 3.99 -11.07 21.94
N ARG A 259 4.14 -10.13 21.00
CA ARG A 259 5.20 -9.12 20.94
C ARG A 259 4.61 -7.76 20.55
N SER A 260 5.24 -6.68 20.97
CA SER A 260 4.85 -5.34 20.53
C SER A 260 5.53 -5.01 19.21
N LEU A 261 4.74 -4.69 18.17
CA LEU A 261 5.27 -4.21 16.89
C LEU A 261 6.20 -3.00 17.09
N GLN A 262 5.81 -2.08 17.98
CA GLN A 262 6.62 -0.90 18.28
C GLN A 262 7.99 -1.28 18.84
N LYS A 263 8.04 -2.19 19.82
CA LYS A 263 9.31 -2.64 20.40
C LYS A 263 10.18 -3.39 19.41
N ASP A 264 9.57 -4.21 18.54
CA ASP A 264 10.32 -4.94 17.51
C ASP A 264 10.92 -3.98 16.46
N VAL A 265 10.16 -2.96 16.03
CA VAL A 265 10.67 -1.92 15.13
C VAL A 265 11.75 -1.06 15.80
N GLU A 266 11.60 -0.72 17.08
CA GLU A 266 12.60 0.01 17.87
C GLU A 266 13.91 -0.76 18.06
N ALA A 267 13.85 -2.09 18.12
CA ALA A 267 15.02 -2.93 18.28
C ALA A 267 15.80 -3.12 16.96
N ASP A 268 15.11 -3.09 15.81
CA ASP A 268 15.69 -3.46 14.52
C ASP A 268 16.12 -2.24 13.68
N LEU A 269 15.39 -1.12 13.77
CA LEU A 269 15.77 0.12 13.11
C LEU A 269 16.80 0.93 13.91
N SER A 270 17.66 1.63 13.17
CA SER A 270 18.66 2.52 13.76
C SER A 270 18.47 3.99 13.35
N PHE A 271 19.05 4.88 14.18
CA PHE A 271 19.21 6.31 13.91
C PHE A 271 17.92 7.02 13.45
N LYS A 272 17.98 7.71 12.31
CA LYS A 272 16.96 8.65 11.85
C LYS A 272 15.70 7.93 11.33
N THR A 273 15.85 6.77 10.71
CA THR A 273 14.71 5.97 10.20
C THR A 273 13.82 5.52 11.36
N LEU A 274 14.41 5.15 12.49
CA LEU A 274 13.66 4.83 13.70
C LEU A 274 12.75 5.99 14.15
N SER A 275 13.24 7.23 14.12
CA SER A 275 12.47 8.42 14.53
C SER A 275 11.13 8.53 13.79
N LEU A 276 11.15 8.36 12.46
CA LEU A 276 9.92 8.40 11.65
C LEU A 276 8.94 7.28 12.02
N PHE A 277 9.40 6.03 12.08
CA PHE A 277 8.53 4.90 12.36
C PHE A 277 8.00 4.90 13.79
N SER A 278 8.79 5.34 14.77
CA SER A 278 8.33 5.55 16.15
C SER A 278 7.23 6.61 16.22
N LEU A 279 7.30 7.67 15.42
CA LEU A 279 6.24 8.67 15.31
C LEU A 279 4.98 8.07 14.65
N VAL A 280 5.13 7.40 13.50
CA VAL A 280 4.01 6.77 12.78
C VAL A 280 3.28 5.74 13.64
N LEU A 281 4.01 4.92 14.39
CA LEU A 281 3.42 3.87 15.25
C LEU A 281 2.63 4.41 16.44
N ARG A 282 2.74 5.71 16.78
CA ARG A 282 1.83 6.35 17.74
C ARG A 282 0.38 6.34 17.25
N ALA A 283 0.17 6.32 15.94
CA ALA A 283 -1.16 6.39 15.31
C ALA A 283 -1.94 7.62 15.82
N ASP A 284 -1.29 8.78 15.76
CA ASP A 284 -1.79 10.10 16.17
C ASP A 284 -1.75 11.13 15.02
N ARG A 285 -1.74 10.69 13.76
CA ARG A 285 -1.84 11.60 12.61
C ARG A 285 -3.17 12.33 12.63
N HIS A 286 -3.21 13.54 12.09
CA HIS A 286 -4.46 14.26 11.88
C HIS A 286 -5.39 13.41 11.01
N GLU A 287 -6.67 13.35 11.39
CA GLU A 287 -7.68 12.70 10.57
C GLU A 287 -7.94 13.54 9.31
N ASP A 288 -8.21 12.89 8.18
CA ASP A 288 -8.45 13.59 6.91
C ASP A 288 -9.68 14.53 6.97
N SER A 289 -10.56 14.37 7.96
CA SER A 289 -11.69 15.26 8.23
C SER A 289 -11.30 16.57 8.92
N TYR A 290 -10.07 16.74 9.39
CA TYR A 290 -9.62 17.97 10.04
C TYR A 290 -9.62 19.13 9.03
N PRO A 291 -10.16 20.31 9.40
CA PRO A 291 -10.06 21.49 8.56
C PRO A 291 -8.61 21.91 8.32
N ILE A 292 -8.26 22.17 7.06
CA ILE A 292 -6.93 22.67 6.70
C ILE A 292 -6.75 24.08 7.28
N ASN A 293 -5.68 24.29 8.06
CA ASN A 293 -5.28 25.61 8.56
C ASN A 293 -4.14 26.19 7.68
N PRO A 294 -4.41 27.19 6.82
CA PRO A 294 -3.40 27.73 5.89
C PRO A 294 -2.15 28.29 6.57
N GLN A 295 -2.30 28.86 7.78
CA GLN A 295 -1.16 29.41 8.52
C GLN A 295 -0.23 28.31 9.02
N ALA A 296 -0.79 27.18 9.47
CA ALA A 296 -0.03 26.00 9.87
C ALA A 296 0.68 25.37 8.66
N ILE A 297 0.01 25.27 7.51
CA ILE A 297 0.60 24.76 6.26
C ILE A 297 1.82 25.60 5.83
N GLU A 298 1.72 26.93 5.85
CA GLU A 298 2.84 27.84 5.54
C GLU A 298 3.97 27.79 6.58
N GLN A 299 3.65 27.47 7.84
CA GLN A 299 4.66 27.23 8.87
C GLN A 299 5.39 25.91 8.63
N ASP A 300 4.67 24.82 8.40
CA ASP A 300 5.23 23.50 8.14
C ASP A 300 6.11 23.50 6.87
N ALA A 301 5.66 24.13 5.78
CA ALA A 301 6.46 24.28 4.57
C ALA A 301 7.79 25.03 4.82
N ARG A 302 7.76 26.10 5.62
CA ARG A 302 8.96 26.84 6.01
C ARG A 302 9.86 26.03 6.95
N ALA A 303 9.26 25.29 7.89
CA ALA A 303 9.97 24.45 8.84
C ALA A 303 10.73 23.35 8.10
N ILE A 304 10.12 22.67 7.12
CA ILE A 304 10.80 21.67 6.27
C ILE A 304 12.02 22.29 5.58
N HIS A 305 11.86 23.45 4.93
CA HIS A 305 12.99 24.11 4.25
C HIS A 305 14.08 24.52 5.23
N ALA A 306 13.72 25.14 6.37
CA ALA A 306 14.68 25.54 7.39
C ALA A 306 15.38 24.33 8.06
N ALA A 307 14.69 23.19 8.14
CA ALA A 307 15.19 21.96 8.71
C ALA A 307 16.34 21.36 7.89
N THR A 308 16.39 21.61 6.59
CA THR A 308 17.32 20.97 5.64
C THR A 308 18.24 21.94 4.91
N SER A 309 17.73 23.07 4.43
CA SER A 309 18.46 23.93 3.50
C SER A 309 19.62 24.68 4.17
N GLY A 310 20.81 24.57 3.57
CA GLY A 310 22.01 25.30 4.03
C GLY A 310 22.62 24.74 5.32
N ARG A 311 22.23 23.52 5.72
CA ARG A 311 22.77 22.86 6.92
C ARG A 311 23.80 21.81 6.54
N VAL A 312 24.82 21.67 7.40
CA VAL A 312 25.79 20.57 7.33
C VAL A 312 25.14 19.26 7.78
N VAL A 313 24.20 19.32 8.73
CA VAL A 313 23.40 18.19 9.19
C VAL A 313 21.93 18.59 9.28
N ASN A 314 21.07 17.87 8.55
CA ASN A 314 19.63 18.11 8.53
C ASN A 314 18.98 17.80 9.89
N ASN A 315 18.01 18.64 10.29
CA ASN A 315 17.13 18.37 11.42
C ASN A 315 16.02 17.40 10.99
N VAL A 316 16.37 16.12 10.94
CA VAL A 316 15.50 15.09 10.39
C VAL A 316 14.28 14.83 11.27
N ASP A 317 14.40 15.00 12.59
CA ASP A 317 13.29 14.78 13.52
C ASP A 317 12.13 15.77 13.30
N GLU A 318 12.43 17.02 12.97
CA GLU A 318 11.41 18.03 12.65
C GLU A 318 10.66 17.68 11.36
N VAL A 319 11.37 17.21 10.32
CA VAL A 319 10.74 16.75 9.08
C VAL A 319 9.89 15.50 9.34
N CYS A 320 10.41 14.53 10.11
CA CYS A 320 9.67 13.34 10.49
C CYS A 320 8.40 13.66 11.27
N ALA A 321 8.46 14.60 12.22
CA ALA A 321 7.30 15.02 13.01
C ALA A 321 6.20 15.63 12.14
N ILE A 322 6.56 16.48 11.17
CA ILE A 322 5.60 17.06 10.22
C ILE A 322 4.97 15.96 9.37
N PHE A 323 5.78 15.07 8.80
CA PHE A 323 5.31 14.00 7.90
C PHE A 323 4.47 12.94 8.61
N ALA A 324 4.79 12.58 9.86
CA ALA A 324 4.04 11.60 10.62
C ALA A 324 2.70 12.15 11.13
N ARG A 325 2.63 13.45 11.45
CA ARG A 325 1.42 14.11 11.94
C ARG A 325 0.45 14.47 10.82
N ALA A 326 0.94 14.96 9.68
CA ALA A 326 0.11 15.54 8.64
C ALA A 326 -0.81 14.50 7.98
N SER A 327 -2.08 14.88 7.79
CA SER A 327 -3.05 14.15 6.98
C SER A 327 -2.71 14.24 5.48
N ASP A 328 -3.35 13.42 4.64
CA ASP A 328 -3.09 13.44 3.19
C ASP A 328 -3.50 14.80 2.55
N PRO A 329 -4.65 15.41 2.92
CA PRO A 329 -4.97 16.77 2.51
C PRO A 329 -3.92 17.81 2.95
N GLU A 330 -3.40 17.71 4.17
CA GLU A 330 -2.36 18.62 4.67
C GLU A 330 -1.05 18.44 3.92
N LEU A 331 -0.59 17.20 3.68
CA LEU A 331 0.63 16.94 2.90
C LEU A 331 0.52 17.47 1.47
N ARG A 332 -0.65 17.36 0.82
CA ARG A 332 -0.93 18.01 -0.47
C ARG A 332 -0.79 19.53 -0.37
N ALA A 333 -1.38 20.14 0.66
CA ALA A 333 -1.32 21.58 0.87
C ALA A 333 0.10 22.07 1.20
N ILE A 334 0.86 21.33 2.02
CA ILE A 334 2.27 21.61 2.33
C ILE A 334 3.11 21.55 1.05
N SER A 335 2.92 20.53 0.22
CA SER A 335 3.63 20.40 -1.06
C SER A 335 3.38 21.59 -1.99
N GLN A 336 2.13 22.05 -2.07
CA GLN A 336 1.75 23.23 -2.86
C GLN A 336 2.37 24.52 -2.29
N ALA A 337 2.23 24.76 -0.98
CA ALA A 337 2.80 25.93 -0.32
C ALA A 337 4.34 25.99 -0.46
N PHE A 338 5.00 24.84 -0.29
CA PHE A 338 6.44 24.70 -0.48
C PHE A 338 6.85 25.07 -1.91
N THR A 339 6.16 24.50 -2.91
CA THR A 339 6.45 24.76 -4.32
C THR A 339 6.27 26.23 -4.69
N ASN A 340 5.16 26.84 -4.26
CA ASN A 340 4.88 28.25 -4.51
C ASN A 340 5.93 29.17 -3.87
N ARG A 341 6.44 28.80 -2.71
CA ARG A 341 7.37 29.62 -1.93
C ARG A 341 8.81 29.53 -2.43
N TYR A 342 9.26 28.34 -2.78
CA TYR A 342 10.67 28.06 -3.08
C TYR A 342 10.95 27.81 -4.56
N ASN A 343 9.91 27.79 -5.40
CA ASN A 343 9.99 27.48 -6.83
C ASN A 343 10.73 26.15 -7.11
N LEU A 344 10.57 25.20 -6.18
CA LEU A 344 11.13 23.85 -6.21
C LEU A 344 10.08 22.92 -5.60
N SER A 345 9.79 21.80 -6.26
CA SER A 345 8.82 20.84 -5.71
C SER A 345 9.32 20.24 -4.39
N LEU A 346 8.42 19.98 -3.45
CA LEU A 346 8.78 19.32 -2.19
C LEU A 346 9.40 17.93 -2.43
N GLU A 347 8.93 17.22 -3.46
CA GLU A 347 9.50 15.93 -3.86
C GLU A 347 10.96 16.04 -4.30
N SER A 348 11.28 16.97 -5.21
CA SER A 348 12.66 17.21 -5.65
C SER A 348 13.55 17.71 -4.52
N HIS A 349 12.98 18.48 -3.59
CA HIS A 349 13.68 18.91 -2.38
C HIS A 349 14.07 17.72 -1.50
N ILE A 350 13.15 16.79 -1.24
CA ILE A 350 13.44 15.56 -0.48
C ILE A 350 14.48 14.70 -1.19
N GLU A 351 14.40 14.57 -2.51
CA GLU A 351 15.38 13.80 -3.31
C GLU A 351 16.80 14.35 -3.20
N LYS A 352 16.94 15.68 -3.05
CA LYS A 352 18.22 16.36 -2.90
C LYS A 352 18.76 16.29 -1.48
N GLU A 353 17.90 16.50 -0.49
CA GLU A 353 18.32 16.68 0.91
C GLU A 353 18.41 15.37 1.71
N PHE A 354 17.82 14.29 1.21
CA PHE A 354 17.83 12.98 1.88
C PHE A 354 18.37 11.88 0.96
N SER A 355 18.84 10.79 1.57
CA SER A 355 19.29 9.60 0.86
C SER A 355 18.87 8.32 1.60
N GLY A 356 19.05 7.17 0.94
CA GLY A 356 18.74 5.85 1.51
C GLY A 356 17.29 5.70 1.99
N HIS A 357 17.11 4.92 3.04
CA HIS A 357 15.79 4.55 3.58
C HIS A 357 14.95 5.73 4.04
N MET A 358 15.57 6.79 4.57
CA MET A 358 14.85 8.00 5.00
C MET A 358 14.24 8.73 3.80
N LYS A 359 15.00 8.90 2.70
CA LYS A 359 14.46 9.47 1.46
C LYS A 359 13.28 8.64 0.96
N ASP A 360 13.46 7.32 0.89
CA ASP A 360 12.45 6.42 0.37
C ASP A 360 11.16 6.46 1.22
N ALA A 361 11.28 6.54 2.55
CA ALA A 361 10.14 6.66 3.46
C ALA A 361 9.40 8.00 3.31
N LEU A 362 10.11 9.13 3.29
CA LEU A 362 9.50 10.45 3.11
C LEU A 362 8.81 10.58 1.74
N LEU A 363 9.45 10.07 0.69
CA LEU A 363 8.85 10.03 -0.66
C LEU A 363 7.65 9.10 -0.71
N HIS A 364 7.68 7.95 -0.02
CA HIS A 364 6.53 7.05 0.06
C HIS A 364 5.33 7.76 0.70
N THR A 365 5.53 8.42 1.85
CA THR A 365 4.48 9.19 2.53
C THR A 365 3.95 10.33 1.66
N LEU A 366 4.84 11.14 1.06
CA LEU A 366 4.42 12.25 0.19
C LEU A 366 3.63 11.76 -1.03
N ARG A 367 4.16 10.77 -1.76
CA ARG A 367 3.53 10.24 -2.97
C ARG A 367 2.20 9.56 -2.67
N THR A 368 2.04 8.98 -1.46
CA THR A 368 0.75 8.46 -0.97
C THR A 368 -0.31 9.55 -0.93
N ALA A 369 0.03 10.72 -0.37
CA ALA A 369 -0.90 11.84 -0.28
C ALA A 369 -1.17 12.52 -1.63
N LEU A 370 -0.14 12.64 -2.48
CA LEU A 370 -0.23 13.35 -3.76
C LEU A 370 -1.00 12.56 -4.83
N ASP A 371 -0.56 11.32 -5.10
CA ASP A 371 -1.13 10.45 -6.13
C ASP A 371 -0.81 8.98 -5.80
N PRO A 372 -1.65 8.32 -4.98
CA PRO A 372 -1.39 6.95 -4.54
C PRO A 372 -1.40 5.95 -5.71
N ALA A 373 -2.15 6.24 -6.79
CA ALA A 373 -2.21 5.37 -7.95
C ALA A 373 -0.92 5.42 -8.76
N MET A 374 -0.38 6.61 -9.00
CA MET A 374 0.93 6.79 -9.64
C MET A 374 2.07 6.26 -8.78
N ARG A 375 2.01 6.46 -7.45
CA ARG A 375 2.95 5.88 -6.50
C ARG A 375 3.04 4.36 -6.71
N ASP A 376 1.91 3.65 -6.67
CA ASP A 376 1.92 2.19 -6.81
C ASP A 376 2.34 1.73 -8.21
N ALA A 377 1.99 2.48 -9.24
CA ALA A 377 2.47 2.20 -10.60
C ALA A 377 4.00 2.29 -10.68
N GLN A 378 4.62 3.29 -10.06
CA GLN A 378 6.08 3.42 -9.98
C GLN A 378 6.70 2.30 -9.13
N LEU A 379 6.10 1.98 -7.98
CA LEU A 379 6.57 0.91 -7.11
C LEU A 379 6.53 -0.46 -7.80
N LEU A 380 5.51 -0.73 -8.64
CA LEU A 380 5.45 -1.95 -9.45
C LEU A 380 6.53 -1.95 -10.54
N GLU A 381 6.73 -0.83 -11.25
CA GLU A 381 7.80 -0.76 -12.24
C GLU A 381 9.19 -0.92 -11.60
N ASP A 382 9.39 -0.39 -10.39
CA ASP A 382 10.64 -0.55 -9.64
C ASP A 382 10.94 -2.02 -9.26
N CYS A 383 9.93 -2.88 -9.23
CA CYS A 383 10.09 -4.33 -9.06
C CYS A 383 10.51 -5.03 -10.35
N MET A 384 10.20 -4.46 -11.52
CA MET A 384 10.29 -5.11 -12.83
C MET A 384 11.34 -4.49 -13.75
N LYS A 385 11.82 -3.28 -13.46
CA LYS A 385 12.83 -2.60 -14.27
C LYS A 385 14.23 -3.13 -13.97
N GLY A 386 15.03 -3.28 -15.02
CA GLY A 386 16.43 -3.70 -14.92
C GLY A 386 16.62 -5.19 -15.19
N MET A 387 17.70 -5.75 -14.66
CA MET A 387 18.00 -7.18 -14.82
C MET A 387 17.27 -8.00 -13.75
N GLY A 388 16.33 -8.83 -14.18
CA GLY A 388 15.52 -9.68 -13.31
C GLY A 388 14.42 -8.92 -12.56
N THR A 389 13.64 -9.68 -11.79
CA THR A 389 12.47 -9.19 -11.06
C THR A 389 12.75 -9.22 -9.57
N LYS A 390 12.31 -8.19 -8.83
CA LYS A 390 12.26 -8.21 -7.36
C LYS A 390 10.97 -8.93 -6.94
N ASP A 391 10.91 -10.23 -7.20
CA ASP A 391 9.67 -11.03 -7.14
C ASP A 391 8.96 -10.95 -5.78
N GLU A 392 9.72 -10.94 -4.67
CA GLU A 392 9.17 -10.78 -3.33
C GLU A 392 8.38 -9.46 -3.19
N LYS A 393 8.97 -8.35 -3.63
CA LYS A 393 8.32 -7.03 -3.63
C LYS A 393 7.11 -7.01 -4.57
N LEU A 394 7.23 -7.67 -5.73
CA LEU A 394 6.15 -7.76 -6.71
C LEU A 394 4.95 -8.52 -6.12
N VAL A 395 5.18 -9.66 -5.46
CA VAL A 395 4.13 -10.44 -4.78
C VAL A 395 3.39 -9.58 -3.76
N VAL A 396 4.13 -8.97 -2.81
CA VAL A 396 3.52 -8.16 -1.74
C VAL A 396 2.69 -7.03 -2.33
N ARG A 397 3.23 -6.29 -3.31
CA ARG A 397 2.53 -5.14 -3.90
C ARG A 397 1.31 -5.53 -4.72
N VAL A 398 1.39 -6.60 -5.51
CA VAL A 398 0.24 -7.11 -6.26
C VAL A 398 -0.87 -7.60 -5.32
N VAL A 399 -0.52 -8.35 -4.27
CA VAL A 399 -1.50 -8.83 -3.28
C VAL A 399 -2.16 -7.66 -2.54
N ARG A 400 -1.41 -6.64 -2.14
CA ARG A 400 -1.98 -5.45 -1.50
C ARG A 400 -2.97 -4.72 -2.39
N LEU A 401 -2.68 -4.59 -3.69
CA LEU A 401 -3.58 -3.96 -4.66
C LEU A 401 -4.86 -4.77 -4.90
N HIS A 402 -4.77 -6.11 -4.90
CA HIS A 402 -5.91 -7.01 -5.10
C HIS A 402 -7.07 -6.74 -4.13
N TRP A 403 -6.77 -6.35 -2.88
CA TRP A 403 -7.77 -6.09 -1.86
C TRP A 403 -8.61 -4.82 -2.09
N ASN A 404 -8.13 -3.89 -2.92
CA ASN A 404 -8.87 -2.69 -3.27
C ASN A 404 -9.00 -2.57 -4.79
N ARG A 405 -10.03 -3.19 -5.35
CA ARG A 405 -10.29 -3.25 -6.80
C ARG A 405 -10.42 -1.87 -7.45
N GLN A 406 -11.08 -0.94 -6.77
CA GLN A 406 -11.22 0.43 -7.27
C GLN A 406 -9.87 1.14 -7.38
N HIS A 407 -8.99 0.95 -6.39
CA HIS A 407 -7.64 1.50 -6.42
C HIS A 407 -6.76 0.81 -7.47
N LEU A 408 -6.82 -0.52 -7.55
CA LEU A 408 -6.12 -1.30 -8.59
C LEU A 408 -6.46 -0.81 -10.00
N ASP A 409 -7.73 -0.49 -10.29
CA ASP A 409 -8.12 0.08 -11.57
C ASP A 409 -7.52 1.47 -11.83
N GLN A 410 -7.35 2.29 -10.78
CA GLN A 410 -6.63 3.57 -10.89
C GLN A 410 -5.14 3.34 -11.17
N VAL A 411 -4.50 2.37 -10.49
CA VAL A 411 -3.10 1.99 -10.72
C VAL A 411 -2.88 1.51 -12.15
N LYS A 412 -3.75 0.63 -12.68
CA LYS A 412 -3.68 0.18 -14.08
C LYS A 412 -3.72 1.35 -15.06
N ARG A 413 -4.62 2.33 -14.84
CA ARG A 413 -4.71 3.54 -15.67
C ARG A 413 -3.48 4.43 -15.55
N ALA A 414 -3.01 4.68 -14.33
CA ALA A 414 -1.81 5.48 -14.07
C ALA A 414 -0.57 4.86 -14.73
N TYR A 415 -0.42 3.55 -14.58
CA TYR A 415 0.66 2.76 -15.18
C TYR A 415 0.64 2.88 -16.71
N HIS A 416 -0.50 2.61 -17.34
CA HIS A 416 -0.64 2.76 -18.80
C HIS A 416 -0.35 4.18 -19.27
N HIS A 417 -0.84 5.20 -18.56
CA HIS A 417 -0.56 6.58 -18.89
C HIS A 417 0.94 6.91 -18.82
N ARG A 418 1.64 6.46 -17.78
CA ARG A 418 3.05 6.78 -17.51
C ARG A 418 4.05 6.01 -18.36
N TYR A 419 3.80 4.72 -18.56
CA TYR A 419 4.73 3.78 -19.20
C TYR A 419 4.32 3.36 -20.61
N LYS A 420 3.12 3.77 -21.06
CA LYS A 420 2.56 3.42 -22.39
C LYS A 420 2.46 1.90 -22.61
N GLN A 421 2.27 1.15 -21.53
CA GLN A 421 2.16 -0.30 -21.53
C GLN A 421 1.08 -0.74 -20.53
N ASP A 422 0.35 -1.80 -20.86
CA ASP A 422 -0.60 -2.42 -19.94
C ASP A 422 0.12 -3.14 -18.79
N LEU A 423 -0.35 -2.92 -17.55
CA LEU A 423 0.28 -3.45 -16.34
C LEU A 423 0.24 -4.98 -16.27
N ILE A 424 -0.88 -5.59 -16.66
CA ILE A 424 -1.02 -7.05 -16.66
C ILE A 424 -0.03 -7.67 -17.66
N SER A 425 0.07 -7.07 -18.85
CA SER A 425 1.01 -7.46 -19.89
C SER A 425 2.46 -7.28 -19.45
N ARG A 426 2.78 -6.19 -18.73
CA ARG A 426 4.10 -5.97 -18.13
C ARG A 426 4.46 -7.08 -17.15
N VAL A 427 3.59 -7.36 -16.17
CA VAL A 427 3.81 -8.40 -15.14
C VAL A 427 3.92 -9.78 -15.76
N ARG A 428 3.14 -10.06 -16.81
CA ARG A 428 3.25 -11.30 -17.59
C ARG A 428 4.62 -11.43 -18.25
N GLY A 429 5.22 -10.35 -18.75
CA GLY A 429 6.55 -10.38 -19.35
C GLY A 429 7.68 -10.70 -18.36
N GLU A 430 7.49 -10.38 -17.08
CA GLU A 430 8.53 -10.46 -16.03
C GLU A 430 8.45 -11.70 -15.14
N THR A 431 7.40 -12.50 -15.31
CA THR A 431 7.11 -13.66 -14.46
C THR A 431 6.80 -14.87 -15.32
N SER A 432 6.88 -16.09 -14.77
CA SER A 432 6.53 -17.32 -15.50
C SER A 432 5.79 -18.34 -14.62
N GLY A 433 5.28 -19.41 -15.25
CA GLY A 433 4.63 -20.53 -14.56
C GLY A 433 3.36 -20.16 -13.80
N ASP A 434 3.04 -20.91 -12.75
CA ASP A 434 1.84 -20.65 -11.93
C ASP A 434 1.96 -19.39 -11.07
N TYR A 435 3.19 -18.98 -10.75
CA TYR A 435 3.46 -17.68 -10.14
C TYR A 435 2.95 -16.53 -11.03
N GLN A 436 3.29 -16.53 -12.34
CA GLN A 436 2.74 -15.57 -13.30
C GLN A 436 1.21 -15.62 -13.35
N LYS A 437 0.63 -16.81 -13.41
CA LYS A 437 -0.83 -16.98 -13.47
C LYS A 437 -1.51 -16.37 -12.25
N LEU A 438 -0.94 -16.54 -11.06
CA LEU A 438 -1.45 -15.91 -9.84
C LEU A 438 -1.35 -14.39 -9.94
N MET A 439 -0.18 -13.83 -10.24
CA MET A 439 0.01 -12.37 -10.30
C MET A 439 -0.94 -11.73 -11.32
N VAL A 440 -1.11 -12.35 -12.49
CA VAL A 440 -2.05 -11.90 -13.52
C VAL A 440 -3.50 -11.98 -13.03
N ALA A 441 -3.88 -13.06 -12.33
CA ALA A 441 -5.25 -13.22 -11.81
C ALA A 441 -5.59 -12.20 -10.71
N LEU A 442 -4.62 -11.82 -9.88
CA LEU A 442 -4.79 -10.81 -8.83
C LEU A 442 -4.94 -9.38 -9.41
N LEU A 443 -4.38 -9.13 -10.59
CA LEU A 443 -4.49 -7.84 -11.28
C LEU A 443 -5.73 -7.74 -12.21
N ALA A 444 -6.39 -8.87 -12.46
CA ALA A 444 -7.50 -8.99 -13.41
C ALA A 444 -8.75 -8.24 -12.96
#